data_AF-A0A954JWS8-F1
#
_entry.id   AF-A0A954JWS8-F1
#
_cell.length_a   1.000
_cell.length_b   1.000
_cell.length_c   1.000
_cell.angle_alpha   90.00
_cell.angle_beta   90.00
_cell.angle_gamma   90.00
#
_symmetry.space_group_name_H-M   'P 1'
#
loop_
_entity.id
_entity.type
_entity.pdbx_description
1 polymer ?
#
loop_
_entity_poly.entity_id
_entity_poly.type
_entity_poly.pdbx_seq_one_letter_code
_entity_poly.pdbx_strand_id
1 'polypeptide(L)'
;MLKADGSVSRAIYQPIEATPDEALKPGKWSGSTYTRPVRHQQWTGKIADLPSEERSLNNNYFAAWGEFKSPDELPQAFVKKAPEGLPDGKLVVDYKREELGLVVAYRWQETLTDIVTIDDMHQAREELADLLIPLGQKILDRALGEEYDTTKLFDWFQQTGQPWAFEMIDVLVARGGLREPTLEQIDLALAQICGRYGLVLTDSTGKLLSDAQCCEARVKYAEKVLRECLRRRDGGEVPATDIEKILQWMDMKDRLENSKEQLQEYEAYKAAAKAVVAENFGDDEKLSEVLQPLAARILGLYLSEPLDSHDFQYTLEVPGTIVKTNGTLLSEGIVRWTFAGSEAYPFGYTMECESLVAQTDFERQLLGRSVLDTREAIIDYVELIRSDEELRGAMAACVAEKCTAPLYEGPKDRGLFSESQTMFAAMRRLLKLPE
;
A
#
# COMPACT_ATOMS: atom_id res chain seq x y z
N MET A 1 -21.45 1.21 -7.59
CA MET A 1 -22.63 1.91 -7.05
C MET A 1 -23.19 1.09 -5.91
N LEU A 2 -23.17 1.62 -4.70
CA LEU A 2 -23.90 1.10 -3.55
C LEU A 2 -25.32 1.67 -3.59
N LYS A 3 -26.32 0.84 -3.33
CA LYS A 3 -27.73 1.24 -3.28
C LYS A 3 -28.23 1.32 -1.83
N ALA A 4 -29.36 1.98 -1.62
CA ALA A 4 -29.94 2.21 -0.29
C ALA A 4 -30.37 0.90 0.42
N ASP A 5 -30.68 -0.16 -0.33
CA ASP A 5 -30.98 -1.48 0.21
C ASP A 5 -29.72 -2.29 0.58
N GLY A 6 -28.52 -1.74 0.35
CA GLY A 6 -27.24 -2.40 0.57
C GLY A 6 -26.74 -3.24 -0.61
N SER A 7 -27.51 -3.36 -1.70
CA SER A 7 -27.05 -4.01 -2.92
C SER A 7 -26.01 -3.17 -3.66
N VAL A 8 -25.18 -3.82 -4.48
CA VAL A 8 -24.06 -3.18 -5.17
C VAL A 8 -24.07 -3.50 -6.66
N SER A 9 -23.96 -2.47 -7.49
CA SER A 9 -23.55 -2.60 -8.89
C SER A 9 -22.04 -2.42 -8.97
N ARG A 10 -21.30 -3.40 -9.49
CA ARG A 10 -19.85 -3.30 -9.68
C ARG A 10 -19.49 -3.50 -11.14
N ALA A 11 -18.49 -2.74 -11.60
CA ALA A 11 -17.83 -2.95 -12.87
C ALA A 11 -16.31 -2.87 -12.67
N ILE A 12 -15.58 -3.68 -13.42
CA ILE A 12 -14.11 -3.77 -13.35
C ILE A 12 -13.53 -3.74 -14.76
N TYR A 13 -12.33 -3.20 -14.88
CA TYR A 13 -11.56 -3.14 -16.10
C TYR A 13 -10.08 -3.15 -15.73
N GLN A 14 -9.35 -4.19 -16.13
CA GLN A 14 -7.98 -4.44 -15.67
C GLN A 14 -7.27 -5.48 -16.55
N PRO A 15 -5.94 -5.64 -16.46
CA PRO A 15 -5.21 -6.71 -17.13
C PRO A 15 -5.73 -8.10 -16.72
N ILE A 16 -5.72 -9.05 -17.65
CA ILE A 16 -6.11 -10.45 -17.36
C ILE A 16 -5.19 -11.06 -16.32
N GLU A 17 -3.88 -10.74 -16.32
CA GLU A 17 -2.92 -11.29 -15.36
C GLU A 17 -3.26 -10.95 -13.90
N ALA A 18 -3.88 -9.78 -13.68
CA ALA A 18 -4.34 -9.33 -12.37
C ALA A 18 -5.76 -9.82 -12.04
N THR A 19 -6.42 -10.51 -12.96
CA THR A 19 -7.79 -11.01 -12.82
C THR A 19 -7.77 -12.47 -12.38
N PRO A 20 -8.29 -12.81 -11.19
CA PRO A 20 -8.29 -14.19 -10.72
C PRO A 20 -9.24 -15.06 -11.56
N ASP A 21 -8.90 -16.34 -11.70
CA ASP A 21 -9.67 -17.32 -12.48
C ASP A 21 -11.15 -17.39 -12.08
N GLU A 22 -11.47 -17.15 -10.80
CA GLU A 22 -12.84 -17.14 -10.34
C GLU A 22 -13.66 -16.01 -11.01
N ALA A 23 -13.10 -14.81 -11.16
CA ALA A 23 -13.78 -13.70 -11.80
C ALA A 23 -13.99 -13.93 -13.31
N LEU A 24 -13.19 -14.79 -13.93
CA LEU A 24 -13.29 -15.15 -15.36
C LEU A 24 -14.37 -16.21 -15.63
N LYS A 25 -14.93 -16.86 -14.61
CA LYS A 25 -15.91 -17.94 -14.80
C LYS A 25 -17.25 -17.39 -15.34
N PRO A 26 -17.88 -18.07 -16.33
CA PRO A 26 -19.20 -17.70 -16.82
C PRO A 26 -20.24 -17.62 -15.70
N GLY A 27 -21.13 -16.61 -15.77
CA GLY A 27 -22.24 -16.43 -14.83
C GLY A 27 -21.88 -15.77 -13.49
N LYS A 28 -20.60 -15.45 -13.25
CA LYS A 28 -20.18 -14.66 -12.07
C LYS A 28 -20.55 -13.17 -12.19
N TRP A 29 -20.62 -12.69 -13.42
CA TRP A 29 -21.00 -11.33 -13.77
C TRP A 29 -22.27 -11.36 -14.61
N SER A 30 -23.02 -10.25 -14.60
CA SER A 30 -24.15 -10.09 -15.51
C SER A 30 -23.69 -9.89 -16.96
N GLY A 31 -22.49 -9.33 -17.16
CA GLY A 31 -21.81 -9.24 -18.45
C GLY A 31 -20.30 -9.15 -18.30
N SER A 32 -19.58 -9.63 -19.31
CA SER A 32 -18.13 -9.54 -19.40
C SER A 32 -17.66 -9.50 -20.84
N THR A 33 -16.52 -8.87 -21.11
CA THR A 33 -15.86 -8.85 -22.41
C THR A 33 -14.34 -8.72 -22.27
N TYR A 34 -13.64 -8.90 -23.39
CA TYR A 34 -12.24 -8.56 -23.54
C TYR A 34 -12.11 -7.30 -24.39
N THR A 35 -11.11 -6.48 -24.08
CA THR A 35 -10.90 -5.22 -24.79
C THR A 35 -9.43 -4.82 -24.80
N ARG A 36 -9.12 -3.71 -25.47
CA ARG A 36 -7.77 -3.12 -25.50
C ARG A 36 -7.52 -2.23 -24.29
N PRO A 37 -6.25 -2.00 -23.95
CA PRO A 37 -5.88 -0.96 -23.00
C PRO A 37 -6.42 0.40 -23.45
N VAL A 38 -7.40 0.94 -22.73
CA VAL A 38 -7.85 2.32 -22.85
C VAL A 38 -7.17 3.16 -21.78
N ARG A 39 -6.58 4.29 -22.17
CA ARG A 39 -5.98 5.21 -21.19
C ARG A 39 -7.10 5.83 -20.36
N HIS A 40 -6.96 5.79 -19.04
CA HIS A 40 -7.93 6.34 -18.07
C HIS A 40 -8.34 7.80 -18.37
N GLN A 41 -7.43 8.61 -18.90
CA GLN A 41 -7.70 10.01 -19.27
C GLN A 41 -8.60 10.17 -20.51
N GLN A 42 -8.75 9.11 -21.32
CA GLN A 42 -9.45 9.14 -22.61
C GLN A 42 -10.85 8.52 -22.55
N TRP A 43 -11.19 7.80 -21.47
CA TRP A 43 -12.48 7.15 -21.32
C TRP A 43 -13.27 7.69 -20.13
N THR A 44 -14.45 8.21 -20.41
CA THR A 44 -15.39 8.76 -19.41
C THR A 44 -16.74 8.04 -19.41
N GLY A 45 -16.92 7.05 -20.30
CA GLY A 45 -18.13 6.23 -20.39
C GLY A 45 -18.19 5.12 -19.33
N LYS A 46 -19.26 4.32 -19.32
CA LYS A 46 -19.35 3.16 -18.42
C LYS A 46 -18.43 2.05 -18.94
N ILE A 47 -17.89 1.25 -18.02
CA ILE A 47 -17.08 0.06 -18.38
C ILE A 47 -17.88 -0.91 -19.27
N ALA A 48 -19.18 -1.04 -19.03
CA ALA A 48 -20.08 -1.88 -19.85
C ALA A 48 -20.18 -1.43 -21.32
N ASP A 49 -19.81 -0.19 -21.63
CA ASP A 49 -19.85 0.38 -22.98
C ASP A 49 -18.51 0.26 -23.71
N LEU A 50 -17.49 -0.38 -23.10
CA LEU A 50 -16.19 -0.58 -23.73
C LEU A 50 -16.32 -1.47 -24.98
N PRO A 51 -15.55 -1.18 -26.06
CA PRO A 51 -15.57 -2.01 -27.27
C PRO A 51 -15.21 -3.46 -26.96
N SER A 52 -16.07 -4.38 -27.37
CA SER A 52 -15.82 -5.81 -27.25
C SER A 52 -14.88 -6.27 -28.36
N GLU A 53 -13.81 -6.98 -28.00
CA GLU A 53 -12.89 -7.62 -28.95
C GLU A 53 -12.67 -9.09 -28.59
N GLU A 54 -12.15 -9.88 -29.54
CA GLU A 54 -11.69 -11.24 -29.24
C GLU A 54 -10.44 -11.19 -28.34
N ARG A 55 -10.34 -12.15 -27.41
CA ARG A 55 -9.15 -12.30 -26.58
C ARG A 55 -7.95 -12.60 -27.48
N SER A 56 -6.92 -11.77 -27.37
CA SER A 56 -5.65 -11.95 -28.06
C SER A 56 -4.52 -11.42 -27.19
N LEU A 57 -3.27 -11.71 -27.55
CA LEU A 57 -2.10 -11.12 -26.87
C LEU A 57 -2.13 -9.58 -26.86
N ASN A 58 -2.80 -8.96 -27.84
CA ASN A 58 -2.95 -7.51 -27.95
C ASN A 58 -4.20 -6.97 -27.21
N ASN A 59 -5.11 -7.86 -26.79
CA ASN A 59 -6.39 -7.56 -26.14
C ASN A 59 -6.44 -8.25 -24.76
N ASN A 60 -5.47 -7.90 -23.92
CA ASN A 60 -5.20 -8.59 -22.65
C ASN A 60 -5.90 -7.93 -21.45
N TYR A 61 -6.97 -7.16 -21.68
CA TYR A 61 -7.77 -6.56 -20.63
C TYR A 61 -9.14 -7.24 -20.53
N PHE A 62 -9.55 -7.47 -19.30
CA PHE A 62 -10.86 -8.01 -18.96
C PHE A 62 -11.74 -6.88 -18.43
N ALA A 63 -12.95 -6.77 -18.98
CA ALA A 63 -13.99 -5.89 -18.48
C ALA A 63 -15.20 -6.73 -18.05
N ALA A 64 -15.75 -6.43 -16.88
CA ALA A 64 -16.95 -7.12 -16.40
C ALA A 64 -17.83 -6.21 -15.54
N TRP A 65 -19.12 -6.53 -15.45
CA TRP A 65 -20.09 -5.78 -14.67
C TRP A 65 -21.25 -6.66 -14.20
N GLY A 66 -21.80 -6.32 -13.04
CA GLY A 66 -22.89 -7.07 -12.45
C GLY A 66 -23.57 -6.36 -11.29
N GLU A 67 -24.66 -6.98 -10.84
CA GLU A 67 -25.49 -6.57 -9.72
C GLU A 67 -25.43 -7.65 -8.64
N PHE A 68 -25.14 -7.25 -7.41
CA PHE A 68 -24.87 -8.14 -6.28
C PHE A 68 -25.76 -7.75 -5.11
N LYS A 69 -26.30 -8.72 -4.35
CA LYS A 69 -27.26 -8.40 -3.29
C LYS A 69 -26.63 -7.72 -2.09
N SER A 70 -25.33 -7.92 -1.90
CA SER A 70 -24.54 -7.28 -0.85
C SER A 70 -23.07 -7.23 -1.26
N PRO A 71 -22.24 -6.43 -0.56
CA PRO A 71 -20.80 -6.40 -0.80
C PRO A 71 -20.11 -7.75 -0.59
N ASP A 72 -20.61 -8.60 0.30
CA ASP A 72 -20.07 -9.94 0.57
C ASP A 72 -20.25 -10.91 -0.62
N GLU A 73 -21.17 -10.61 -1.54
CA GLU A 73 -21.38 -11.38 -2.76
C GLU A 73 -20.48 -10.90 -3.92
N LEU A 74 -19.68 -9.85 -3.74
CA LEU A 74 -18.77 -9.38 -4.78
C LEU A 74 -17.70 -10.45 -5.07
N PRO A 75 -17.49 -10.82 -6.35
CA PRO A 75 -16.38 -11.70 -6.70
C PRO A 75 -15.05 -11.01 -6.42
N GLN A 76 -14.05 -11.77 -5.98
CA GLN A 76 -12.69 -11.27 -5.92
C GLN A 76 -12.27 -10.82 -7.32
N ALA A 77 -12.13 -9.51 -7.51
CA ALA A 77 -11.90 -8.93 -8.83
C ALA A 77 -10.41 -8.78 -9.15
N PHE A 78 -9.59 -8.51 -8.14
CA PHE A 78 -8.16 -8.23 -8.29
C PHE A 78 -7.35 -9.11 -7.35
N VAL A 79 -6.26 -9.68 -7.86
CA VAL A 79 -5.26 -10.43 -7.09
C VAL A 79 -3.87 -10.13 -7.63
N LYS A 80 -2.96 -9.66 -6.76
CA LYS A 80 -1.52 -9.62 -7.03
C LYS A 80 -0.90 -10.85 -6.36
N LYS A 81 -0.38 -11.76 -7.18
CA LYS A 81 0.19 -13.01 -6.69
C LYS A 81 1.45 -12.76 -5.88
N ALA A 82 1.50 -13.32 -4.67
CA ALA A 82 2.71 -13.34 -3.87
C ALA A 82 3.58 -14.55 -4.23
N PRO A 83 4.88 -14.53 -3.87
CA PRO A 83 5.71 -15.73 -3.88
C PRO A 83 5.07 -16.89 -3.08
N GLU A 84 5.44 -18.12 -3.42
CA GLU A 84 4.89 -19.32 -2.77
C GLU A 84 5.04 -19.25 -1.24
N GLY A 85 3.97 -19.59 -0.52
CA GLY A 85 3.94 -19.56 0.95
C GLY A 85 3.52 -18.22 1.57
N LEU A 86 3.37 -17.15 0.77
CA LEU A 86 2.90 -15.84 1.23
C LEU A 86 1.45 -15.57 0.81
N PRO A 87 0.71 -14.74 1.56
CA PRO A 87 -0.65 -14.36 1.19
C PRO A 87 -0.64 -13.46 -0.04
N ASP A 88 -1.60 -13.63 -0.95
CA ASP A 88 -1.76 -12.73 -2.09
C ASP A 88 -2.25 -11.33 -1.67
N GLY A 89 -1.84 -10.31 -2.43
CA GLY A 89 -2.42 -8.97 -2.37
C GLY A 89 -3.76 -8.93 -3.09
N LYS A 90 -4.77 -8.29 -2.50
CA LYS A 90 -6.13 -8.33 -3.02
C LYS A 90 -6.96 -7.14 -2.55
N LEU A 91 -8.10 -6.92 -3.18
CA LEU A 91 -9.10 -5.97 -2.69
C LEU A 91 -9.99 -6.66 -1.66
N VAL A 92 -10.11 -6.05 -0.46
CA VAL A 92 -10.99 -6.50 0.63
C VAL A 92 -11.99 -5.40 0.94
N VAL A 93 -13.27 -5.74 0.91
CA VAL A 93 -14.36 -4.80 1.22
C VAL A 93 -14.83 -5.01 2.66
N ASP A 94 -14.99 -3.92 3.39
CA ASP A 94 -15.72 -3.83 4.65
C ASP A 94 -16.85 -2.80 4.48
N TYR A 95 -18.06 -3.21 4.80
CA TYR A 95 -19.26 -2.42 4.61
C TYR A 95 -20.14 -2.48 5.84
N LYS A 96 -20.61 -1.30 6.26
CA LYS A 96 -21.58 -1.17 7.34
C LYS A 96 -22.73 -0.25 6.95
N ARG A 97 -23.94 -0.74 7.16
CA ARG A 97 -25.18 0.04 7.15
C ARG A 97 -25.63 0.26 8.59
N GLU A 98 -25.87 1.51 8.96
CA GLU A 98 -26.29 1.87 10.32
C GLU A 98 -27.58 2.68 10.27
N GLU A 99 -28.63 2.15 10.89
CA GLU A 99 -29.92 2.80 11.03
C GLU A 99 -29.88 3.72 12.26
N LEU A 100 -29.94 5.03 12.03
CA LEU A 100 -29.86 6.06 13.08
C LEU A 100 -31.21 6.73 13.33
N GLY A 101 -32.31 6.06 12.99
CA GLY A 101 -33.67 6.57 13.15
C GLY A 101 -34.12 7.38 11.95
N LEU A 102 -33.83 8.69 11.92
CA LEU A 102 -34.20 9.57 10.79
C LEU A 102 -33.16 9.62 9.68
N VAL A 103 -31.98 9.04 9.93
CA VAL A 103 -30.87 8.99 8.97
C VAL A 103 -30.37 7.56 8.86
N VAL A 104 -29.95 7.15 7.67
CA VAL A 104 -29.19 5.92 7.46
C VAL A 104 -27.76 6.28 7.07
N ALA A 105 -26.79 5.74 7.80
CA ALA A 105 -25.38 5.90 7.47
C ALA A 105 -24.86 4.68 6.72
N TYR A 106 -24.10 4.92 5.66
CA TYR A 106 -23.42 3.92 4.86
C TYR A 106 -21.94 4.16 4.97
N ARG A 107 -21.21 3.19 5.51
CA ARG A 107 -19.75 3.20 5.57
C ARG A 107 -19.22 2.17 4.61
N TRP A 108 -18.40 2.63 3.69
CA TRP A 108 -17.69 1.81 2.73
C TRP A 108 -16.20 1.93 2.98
N GLN A 109 -15.54 0.79 3.10
CA GLN A 109 -14.10 0.69 3.12
C GLN A 109 -13.68 -0.41 2.15
N GLU A 110 -12.80 -0.11 1.21
CA GLU A 110 -12.18 -1.13 0.36
C GLU A 110 -10.66 -0.95 0.43
N THR A 111 -9.94 -2.02 0.78
CA THR A 111 -8.49 -1.97 0.98
C THR A 111 -7.80 -2.83 -0.05
N LEU A 112 -6.86 -2.25 -0.81
CA LEU A 112 -5.86 -3.00 -1.53
C LEU A 112 -4.81 -3.47 -0.52
N THR A 113 -4.82 -4.75 -0.17
CA THR A 113 -3.95 -5.29 0.88
C THR A 113 -2.53 -5.48 0.39
N ASP A 114 -1.56 -5.19 1.26
CA ASP A 114 -0.17 -5.64 1.13
C ASP A 114 0.12 -6.69 2.22
N ILE A 115 1.27 -7.34 2.14
CA ILE A 115 1.65 -8.49 2.96
C ILE A 115 2.59 -8.13 4.12
N VAL A 116 3.17 -6.93 4.08
CA VAL A 116 4.21 -6.53 5.02
C VAL A 116 3.60 -6.26 6.40
N THR A 117 4.19 -6.90 7.41
CA THR A 117 4.03 -6.50 8.81
C THR A 117 5.39 -6.10 9.36
N ILE A 118 5.43 -5.23 10.38
CA ILE A 118 6.71 -4.75 10.93
C ILE A 118 7.54 -5.92 11.50
N ASP A 119 6.90 -6.80 12.28
CA ASP A 119 7.57 -7.93 12.90
C ASP A 119 8.10 -8.92 11.85
N ASP A 120 7.30 -9.24 10.83
CA ASP A 120 7.71 -10.17 9.78
C ASP A 120 8.81 -9.59 8.88
N MET A 121 8.76 -8.28 8.62
CA MET A 121 9.82 -7.58 7.89
C MET A 121 11.14 -7.59 8.66
N HIS A 122 11.11 -7.39 9.99
CA HIS A 122 12.30 -7.47 10.85
C HIS A 122 12.91 -8.87 10.84
N GLN A 123 12.09 -9.91 10.86
CA GLN A 123 12.57 -11.28 10.72
C GLN A 123 13.14 -11.55 9.32
N ALA A 124 12.44 -11.13 8.26
CA ALA A 124 12.84 -11.38 6.88
C ALA A 124 14.18 -10.71 6.53
N ARG A 125 14.45 -9.50 7.02
CA ARG A 125 15.75 -8.82 6.80
C ARG A 125 16.90 -9.51 7.52
N GLU A 126 16.66 -10.13 8.68
CA GLU A 126 17.65 -10.95 9.39
C GLU A 126 17.97 -12.21 8.58
N GLU A 127 16.94 -12.96 8.16
CA GLU A 127 17.10 -14.14 7.30
C GLU A 127 17.81 -13.80 5.98
N LEU A 128 17.49 -12.64 5.38
CA LEU A 128 18.14 -12.18 4.16
C LEU A 128 19.63 -11.85 4.39
N ALA A 129 19.97 -11.20 5.50
CA ALA A 129 21.36 -10.90 5.85
C ALA A 129 22.17 -12.18 6.14
N ASP A 130 21.59 -13.11 6.91
CA ASP A 130 22.19 -14.40 7.25
C ASP A 130 22.44 -15.28 6.01
N LEU A 131 21.65 -15.08 4.95
CA LEU A 131 21.83 -15.73 3.66
C LEU A 131 22.88 -15.02 2.79
N LEU A 132 22.73 -13.71 2.58
CA LEU A 132 23.49 -12.97 1.58
C LEU A 132 24.93 -12.66 2.02
N ILE A 133 25.18 -12.41 3.31
CA ILE A 133 26.52 -12.08 3.80
C ILE A 133 27.48 -13.27 3.61
N PRO A 134 27.16 -14.50 4.06
CA PRO A 134 28.04 -15.65 3.82
C PRO A 134 28.14 -16.04 2.33
N LEU A 135 27.06 -15.86 1.57
CA LEU A 135 27.07 -16.09 0.12
C LEU A 135 28.05 -15.13 -0.57
N GLY A 136 27.96 -13.84 -0.26
CA GLY A 136 28.87 -12.82 -0.76
C GLY A 136 30.33 -13.12 -0.40
N GLN A 137 30.59 -13.65 0.81
CA GLN A 137 31.93 -14.05 1.23
C GLN A 137 32.51 -15.13 0.36
N LYS A 138 31.76 -16.22 0.14
CA LYS A 138 32.18 -17.32 -0.74
C LYS A 138 32.45 -16.84 -2.16
N ILE A 139 31.65 -15.92 -2.68
CA ILE A 139 31.82 -15.36 -4.03
C ILE A 139 33.12 -14.55 -4.11
N LEU A 140 33.36 -13.64 -3.17
CA LEU A 140 34.57 -12.82 -3.15
C LEU A 140 35.82 -13.66 -2.90
N ASP A 141 35.80 -14.61 -1.95
CA ASP A 141 36.92 -15.52 -1.69
C ASP A 141 37.29 -16.33 -2.94
N ARG A 142 36.28 -16.80 -3.69
CA ARG A 142 36.51 -17.55 -4.92
C ARG A 142 37.02 -16.67 -6.06
N ALA A 143 36.49 -15.45 -6.21
CA ALA A 143 36.86 -14.55 -7.28
C ALA A 143 38.26 -13.96 -7.08
N LEU A 144 38.62 -13.61 -5.85
CA LEU A 144 39.91 -13.04 -5.49
C LEU A 144 41.00 -14.12 -5.33
N GLY A 145 40.60 -15.35 -4.95
CA GLY A 145 41.52 -16.45 -4.71
C GLY A 145 42.22 -16.39 -3.35
N GLU A 146 43.10 -17.37 -3.10
CA GLU A 146 43.76 -17.55 -1.80
C GLU A 146 44.72 -16.40 -1.43
N GLU A 147 45.05 -15.51 -2.36
CA GLU A 147 45.95 -14.38 -2.12
C GLU A 147 45.35 -13.32 -1.18
N TYR A 148 44.02 -13.30 -1.06
CA TYR A 148 43.27 -12.31 -0.29
C TYR A 148 42.62 -12.91 0.96
N ASP A 149 42.45 -12.06 1.97
CA ASP A 149 41.67 -12.32 3.17
C ASP A 149 40.51 -11.34 3.25
N THR A 150 39.30 -11.87 3.09
CA THR A 150 38.04 -11.11 3.13
C THR A 150 37.40 -11.09 4.52
N THR A 151 37.95 -11.80 5.51
CA THR A 151 37.31 -12.03 6.82
C THR A 151 36.86 -10.72 7.46
N LYS A 152 37.76 -9.73 7.54
CA LYS A 152 37.46 -8.44 8.15
C LYS A 152 36.43 -7.61 7.36
N LEU A 153 36.32 -7.81 6.05
CA LEU A 153 35.26 -7.17 5.24
C LEU A 153 33.89 -7.75 5.59
N PHE A 154 33.79 -9.05 5.79
CA PHE A 154 32.52 -9.67 6.17
C PHE A 154 32.18 -9.49 7.65
N ASP A 155 33.18 -9.38 8.54
CA ASP A 155 32.98 -8.88 9.90
C ASP A 155 32.39 -7.46 9.88
N TRP A 156 32.89 -6.59 8.99
CA TRP A 156 32.34 -5.25 8.82
C TRP A 156 30.89 -5.28 8.29
N PHE A 157 30.57 -6.15 7.33
CA PHE A 157 29.19 -6.31 6.86
C PHE A 157 28.26 -6.76 7.99
N GLN A 158 28.67 -7.68 8.85
CA GLN A 158 27.85 -8.12 9.99
C GLN A 158 27.71 -7.02 11.07
N GLN A 159 28.80 -6.35 11.42
CA GLN A 159 28.81 -5.42 12.56
C GLN A 159 28.31 -4.01 12.21
N THR A 160 28.47 -3.59 10.95
CA THR A 160 28.17 -2.23 10.50
C THR A 160 27.20 -2.24 9.33
N GLY A 161 27.47 -3.04 8.29
CA GLY A 161 26.64 -3.06 7.07
C GLY A 161 25.20 -3.51 7.31
N GLN A 162 25.00 -4.55 8.12
CA GLN A 162 23.69 -5.13 8.43
C GLN A 162 22.84 -4.17 9.27
N PRO A 163 23.30 -3.65 10.43
CA PRO A 163 22.57 -2.61 11.16
C PRO A 163 22.24 -1.39 10.30
N TRP A 164 23.18 -0.97 9.44
CA TRP A 164 22.96 0.14 8.52
C TRP A 164 21.83 -0.15 7.52
N ALA A 165 21.84 -1.31 6.87
CA ALA A 165 20.78 -1.73 5.96
C ALA A 165 19.42 -1.82 6.66
N PHE A 166 19.40 -2.32 7.89
CA PHE A 166 18.18 -2.46 8.68
C PHE A 166 17.56 -1.11 9.01
N GLU A 167 18.37 -0.13 9.44
CA GLU A 167 17.89 1.24 9.67
C GLU A 167 17.35 1.89 8.39
N MET A 168 17.97 1.65 7.24
CA MET A 168 17.47 2.16 5.95
C MET A 168 16.10 1.57 5.62
N ILE A 169 15.93 0.25 5.77
CA ILE A 169 14.65 -0.43 5.57
C ILE A 169 13.59 0.10 6.54
N ASP A 170 13.92 0.27 7.83
CA ASP A 170 12.99 0.80 8.83
C ASP A 170 12.49 2.20 8.45
N VAL A 171 13.37 3.07 7.96
CA VAL A 171 12.96 4.39 7.48
C VAL A 171 12.07 4.29 6.24
N LEU A 172 12.36 3.41 5.29
CA LEU A 172 11.52 3.21 4.11
C LEU A 172 10.11 2.75 4.49
N VAL A 173 10.00 1.74 5.38
CA VAL A 173 8.71 1.22 5.88
C VAL A 173 7.96 2.29 6.67
N ALA A 174 8.63 2.95 7.61
CA ALA A 174 8.02 3.99 8.44
C ALA A 174 7.51 5.17 7.60
N ARG A 175 8.25 5.58 6.56
CA ARG A 175 7.83 6.64 5.65
C ARG A 175 6.71 6.20 4.73
N GLY A 176 6.78 5.01 4.14
CA GLY A 176 5.69 4.44 3.34
C GLY A 176 4.36 4.39 4.11
N GLY A 177 4.41 4.07 5.41
CA GLY A 177 3.24 4.08 6.28
C GLY A 177 2.60 5.47 6.52
N LEU A 178 3.33 6.58 6.31
CA LEU A 178 2.82 7.94 6.52
C LEU A 178 1.98 8.49 5.35
N ARG A 179 1.83 7.72 4.25
CA ARG A 179 1.01 8.00 3.05
C ARG A 179 1.33 9.27 2.23
N GLU A 180 2.01 10.28 2.78
CA GLU A 180 2.41 11.49 2.05
C GLU A 180 3.86 11.97 2.32
N PRO A 181 4.88 11.10 2.43
CA PRO A 181 6.26 11.59 2.39
C PRO A 181 6.60 12.07 0.98
N THR A 182 7.25 13.24 0.85
CA THR A 182 7.89 13.58 -0.42
C THR A 182 9.12 12.71 -0.64
N LEU A 183 9.50 12.43 -1.90
CA LEU A 183 10.74 11.71 -2.20
C LEU A 183 11.95 12.39 -1.52
N GLU A 184 11.99 13.72 -1.53
CA GLU A 184 13.03 14.51 -0.84
C GLU A 184 13.07 14.24 0.67
N GLN A 185 11.93 14.04 1.35
CA GLN A 185 11.90 13.69 2.76
C GLN A 185 12.43 12.27 3.03
N ILE A 186 12.16 11.33 2.12
CA ILE A 186 12.71 9.96 2.19
C ILE A 186 14.22 10.02 1.98
N ASP A 187 14.68 10.68 0.91
CA ASP A 187 16.09 10.81 0.57
C ASP A 187 16.88 11.50 1.68
N LEU A 188 16.33 12.55 2.29
CA LEU A 188 16.98 13.23 3.42
C LEU A 188 17.06 12.33 4.66
N ALA A 189 16.03 11.55 4.96
CA ALA A 189 16.05 10.61 6.08
C ALA A 189 17.09 9.48 5.84
N LEU A 190 17.18 8.96 4.62
CA LEU A 190 18.20 8.00 4.22
C LEU A 190 19.60 8.60 4.31
N ALA A 191 19.79 9.83 3.83
CA ALA A 191 21.07 10.54 3.92
C ALA A 191 21.53 10.74 5.38
N GLN A 192 20.60 11.01 6.29
CA GLN A 192 20.91 11.12 7.73
C GLN A 192 21.35 9.77 8.33
N ILE A 193 20.72 8.67 7.95
CA ILE A 193 21.18 7.32 8.34
C ILE A 193 22.59 7.09 7.79
N CYS A 194 22.80 7.26 6.48
CA CYS A 194 24.11 7.12 5.84
C CYS A 194 25.20 7.92 6.56
N GLY A 195 24.89 9.16 6.98
CA GLY A 195 25.80 10.02 7.72
C GLY A 195 26.25 9.43 9.06
N ARG A 196 25.38 8.73 9.80
CA ARG A 196 25.74 8.03 11.05
C ARG A 196 26.78 6.93 10.83
N TYR A 197 26.77 6.32 9.65
CA TYR A 197 27.70 5.29 9.22
C TYR A 197 28.91 5.85 8.44
N GLY A 198 29.03 7.18 8.33
CA GLY A 198 30.16 7.87 7.72
C GLY A 198 30.05 8.12 6.21
N LEU A 199 28.92 7.78 5.58
CA LEU A 199 28.60 8.15 4.21
C LEU A 199 27.84 9.48 4.19
N VAL A 200 28.55 10.57 3.85
CA VAL A 200 27.96 11.92 3.83
C VAL A 200 27.31 12.19 2.48
N LEU A 201 25.97 12.25 2.47
CA LEU A 201 25.14 12.56 1.29
C LEU A 201 24.48 13.94 1.36
N THR A 202 24.93 14.79 2.28
CA THR A 202 24.47 16.17 2.41
C THR A 202 25.64 17.15 2.39
N ASP A 203 25.38 18.38 1.95
CA ASP A 203 26.35 19.47 2.02
C ASP A 203 26.42 20.07 3.44
N SER A 204 27.28 21.08 3.63
CA SER A 204 27.44 21.79 4.91
C SER A 204 26.19 22.52 5.40
N THR A 205 25.19 22.70 4.53
CA THR A 205 23.89 23.33 4.86
C THR A 205 22.81 22.30 5.21
N GLY A 206 23.12 21.00 5.09
CA GLY A 206 22.19 19.90 5.33
C GLY A 206 21.31 19.58 4.12
N LYS A 207 21.59 20.13 2.94
CA LYS A 207 20.88 19.79 1.70
C LYS A 207 21.48 18.55 1.05
N LEU A 208 20.64 17.78 0.37
CA LEU A 208 21.09 16.63 -0.40
C LEU A 208 22.10 17.07 -1.47
N LEU A 209 23.15 16.26 -1.62
CA LEU A 209 24.08 16.41 -2.74
C LEU A 209 23.35 16.11 -4.07
N SER A 210 23.88 16.63 -5.18
CA SER A 210 23.36 16.25 -6.50
C SER A 210 23.62 14.78 -6.81
N ASP A 211 22.86 14.16 -7.73
CA ASP A 211 23.00 12.74 -8.08
C ASP A 211 24.45 12.33 -8.39
N ALA A 212 25.17 13.14 -9.17
CA ALA A 212 26.57 12.90 -9.50
C ALA A 212 27.49 12.92 -8.26
N GLN A 213 27.26 13.87 -7.35
CA GLN A 213 28.01 13.97 -6.09
C GLN A 213 27.66 12.82 -5.13
N CYS A 214 26.40 12.40 -5.07
CA CYS A 214 25.96 11.21 -4.34
C CYS A 214 26.62 9.94 -4.88
N CYS A 215 26.70 9.77 -6.20
CA CYS A 215 27.44 8.67 -6.83
C CYS A 215 28.93 8.70 -6.42
N GLU A 216 29.60 9.84 -6.55
CA GLU A 216 31.01 9.99 -6.18
C GLU A 216 31.25 9.69 -4.69
N ALA A 217 30.39 10.18 -3.80
CA ALA A 217 30.47 9.95 -2.36
C ALA A 217 30.32 8.46 -2.02
N ARG A 218 29.36 7.76 -2.64
CA ARG A 218 29.17 6.31 -2.47
C ARG A 218 30.40 5.52 -2.91
N VAL A 219 30.98 5.84 -4.06
CA VAL A 219 32.20 5.19 -4.56
C VAL A 219 33.38 5.39 -3.62
N LYS A 220 33.64 6.63 -3.17
CA LYS A 220 34.74 6.94 -2.24
C LYS A 220 34.57 6.22 -0.89
N TYR A 221 33.34 6.15 -0.40
CA TYR A 221 33.04 5.45 0.85
C TYR A 221 33.26 3.94 0.71
N ALA A 222 32.76 3.31 -0.35
CA ALA A 222 32.99 1.89 -0.61
C ALA A 222 34.49 1.58 -0.81
N GLU A 223 35.22 2.44 -1.53
CA GLU A 223 36.68 2.33 -1.68
C GLU A 223 37.38 2.37 -0.32
N LYS A 224 36.98 3.30 0.56
CA LYS A 224 37.52 3.39 1.93
C LYS A 224 37.27 2.11 2.71
N VAL A 225 36.05 1.58 2.71
CA VAL A 225 35.69 0.33 3.42
C VAL A 225 36.53 -0.83 2.90
N LEU A 226 36.64 -0.99 1.57
CA LEU A 226 37.47 -2.03 0.95
C LEU A 226 38.95 -1.88 1.34
N ARG A 227 39.51 -0.66 1.31
CA ARG A 227 40.89 -0.39 1.75
C ARG A 227 41.11 -0.67 3.24
N GLU A 228 40.11 -0.48 4.09
CA GLU A 228 40.24 -0.71 5.53
C GLU A 228 40.06 -2.18 5.92
N CYS A 229 39.27 -2.93 5.15
CA CYS A 229 38.80 -4.26 5.54
C CYS A 229 39.35 -5.41 4.69
N LEU A 230 39.72 -5.19 3.43
CA LEU A 230 40.31 -6.23 2.57
C LEU A 230 41.84 -6.22 2.70
N ARG A 231 42.46 -7.39 2.84
CA ARG A 231 43.92 -7.52 2.95
C ARG A 231 44.46 -8.60 2.03
N ARG A 232 45.71 -8.44 1.58
CA ARG A 232 46.45 -9.57 1.02
C ARG A 232 46.97 -10.44 2.17
N ARG A 233 47.01 -11.76 1.96
CA ARG A 233 47.52 -12.71 2.98
C ARG A 233 49.01 -12.58 3.26
N ASP A 234 49.76 -12.00 2.33
CA ASP A 234 51.17 -11.64 2.54
C ASP A 234 51.37 -10.41 3.44
N GLY A 235 50.29 -9.80 3.94
CA GLY A 235 50.30 -8.61 4.78
C GLY A 235 50.36 -7.30 3.99
N GLY A 236 50.44 -7.35 2.65
CA GLY A 236 50.42 -6.19 1.78
C GLY A 236 49.06 -5.50 1.69
N GLU A 237 49.09 -4.24 1.24
CA GLU A 237 47.88 -3.52 0.86
C GLU A 237 47.29 -4.07 -0.44
N VAL A 238 45.96 -4.01 -0.57
CA VAL A 238 45.27 -4.40 -1.81
C VAL A 238 45.58 -3.36 -2.89
N PRO A 239 46.04 -3.76 -4.08
CA PRO A 239 46.27 -2.84 -5.18
C PRO A 239 45.00 -2.05 -5.53
N ALA A 240 45.15 -0.76 -5.85
CA ALA A 240 44.01 0.09 -6.23
C ALA A 240 43.23 -0.47 -7.43
N THR A 241 43.93 -1.14 -8.35
CA THR A 241 43.33 -1.81 -9.51
C THR A 241 42.37 -2.92 -9.11
N ASP A 242 42.66 -3.67 -8.04
CA ASP A 242 41.79 -4.77 -7.61
C ASP A 242 40.57 -4.26 -6.85
N ILE A 243 40.72 -3.18 -6.08
CA ILE A 243 39.59 -2.48 -5.46
C ILE A 243 38.63 -1.93 -6.54
N GLU A 244 39.18 -1.33 -7.61
CA GLU A 244 38.37 -0.84 -8.72
C GLU A 244 37.58 -1.96 -9.41
N LYS A 245 38.16 -3.16 -9.58
CA LYS A 245 37.44 -4.32 -10.13
C LYS A 245 36.26 -4.73 -9.25
N ILE A 246 36.43 -4.75 -7.93
CA ILE A 246 35.33 -5.05 -6.99
C ILE A 246 34.22 -4.01 -7.12
N LEU A 247 34.57 -2.71 -7.17
CA LEU A 247 33.60 -1.62 -7.32
C LEU A 247 32.83 -1.69 -8.65
N GLN A 248 33.48 -2.12 -9.73
CA GLN A 248 32.83 -2.37 -11.03
C GLN A 248 31.90 -3.57 -10.99
N TRP A 249 32.30 -4.66 -10.31
CA TRP A 249 31.43 -5.82 -10.12
C TRP A 249 30.17 -5.48 -9.31
N MET A 250 30.30 -4.60 -8.31
CA MET A 250 29.18 -4.06 -7.53
C MET A 250 28.35 -2.99 -8.27
N ASP A 251 28.63 -2.73 -9.56
CA ASP A 251 27.97 -1.73 -10.39
C ASP A 251 28.04 -0.30 -9.82
N MET A 252 29.08 0.00 -9.03
CA MET A 252 29.30 1.32 -8.42
C MET A 252 30.14 2.25 -9.31
N LYS A 253 30.84 1.70 -10.30
CA LYS A 253 31.63 2.45 -11.28
C LYS A 253 31.25 1.99 -12.67
N ASP A 254 31.28 2.94 -13.62
CA ASP A 254 31.10 2.63 -15.03
C ASP A 254 32.03 1.49 -15.46
N ARG A 255 31.48 0.58 -16.27
CA ARG A 255 32.28 -0.47 -16.89
C ARG A 255 33.30 0.19 -17.79
N LEU A 256 34.59 -0.07 -17.54
CA LEU A 256 35.63 0.34 -18.45
C LEU A 256 35.54 -0.54 -19.71
N GLU A 257 34.88 -0.06 -20.75
CA GLU A 257 34.67 -0.78 -22.03
C GLU A 257 35.97 -1.05 -22.82
N ASN A 258 37.13 -0.68 -22.28
CA ASN A 258 38.32 -0.39 -23.08
C ASN A 258 39.44 -1.44 -23.04
N SER A 259 39.30 -2.57 -22.32
CA SER A 259 40.28 -3.67 -22.46
C SER A 259 39.69 -5.07 -22.35
N LYS A 260 40.20 -5.99 -23.18
CA LYS A 260 39.82 -7.43 -23.16
C LYS A 260 40.16 -8.11 -21.82
N GLU A 261 41.21 -7.65 -21.15
CA GLU A 261 41.67 -8.17 -19.86
C GLU A 261 40.67 -7.81 -18.74
N GLN A 262 40.16 -6.59 -18.73
CA GLN A 262 39.13 -6.15 -17.76
C GLN A 262 37.81 -6.90 -17.95
N LEU A 263 37.44 -7.20 -19.20
CA LEU A 263 36.26 -8.01 -19.50
C LEU A 263 36.41 -9.44 -18.94
N GLN A 264 37.61 -10.04 -19.05
CA GLN A 264 37.89 -11.37 -18.52
C GLN A 264 37.80 -11.42 -16.99
N GLU A 265 38.31 -10.40 -16.30
CA GLU A 265 38.28 -10.33 -14.83
C GLU A 265 36.86 -10.09 -14.29
N TYR A 266 36.07 -9.24 -14.93
CA TYR A 266 34.65 -9.09 -14.61
C TYR A 266 33.88 -10.41 -14.79
N GLU A 267 34.17 -11.14 -15.85
CA GLU A 267 33.63 -12.48 -16.05
C GLU A 267 34.12 -13.48 -14.99
N ALA A 268 35.27 -13.26 -14.33
CA ALA A 268 35.73 -14.08 -13.22
C ALA A 268 34.82 -13.94 -11.98
N TYR A 269 34.42 -12.72 -11.61
CA TYR A 269 33.47 -12.52 -10.50
C TYR A 269 32.09 -13.11 -10.81
N LYS A 270 31.60 -12.95 -12.04
CA LYS A 270 30.36 -13.60 -12.48
C LYS A 270 30.45 -15.12 -12.47
N ALA A 271 31.56 -15.67 -12.95
CA ALA A 271 31.80 -17.11 -12.96
C ALA A 271 31.89 -17.65 -11.53
N ALA A 272 32.55 -16.92 -10.61
CA ALA A 272 32.59 -17.25 -9.20
C ALA A 272 31.19 -17.22 -8.57
N ALA A 273 30.42 -16.16 -8.83
CA ALA A 273 29.03 -16.05 -8.38
C ALA A 273 28.20 -17.24 -8.84
N LYS A 274 28.19 -17.52 -10.15
CA LYS A 274 27.47 -18.66 -10.73
C LYS A 274 27.89 -20.00 -10.14
N ALA A 275 29.19 -20.22 -9.93
CA ALA A 275 29.69 -21.46 -9.36
C ALA A 275 29.27 -21.63 -7.89
N VAL A 276 29.38 -20.58 -7.09
CA VAL A 276 28.94 -20.61 -5.68
C VAL A 276 27.42 -20.79 -5.59
N VAL A 277 26.64 -20.11 -6.44
CA VAL A 277 25.19 -20.30 -6.50
C VAL A 277 24.85 -21.75 -6.89
N ALA A 278 25.51 -22.29 -7.91
CA ALA A 278 25.30 -23.68 -8.30
C ALA A 278 25.65 -24.68 -7.19
N GLU A 279 26.72 -24.43 -6.43
CA GLU A 279 27.15 -25.28 -5.31
C GLU A 279 26.21 -25.23 -4.10
N ASN A 280 25.55 -24.09 -3.84
CA ASN A 280 24.74 -23.90 -2.64
C ASN A 280 23.23 -24.04 -2.90
N PHE A 281 22.77 -23.73 -4.12
CA PHE A 281 21.34 -23.69 -4.48
C PHE A 281 21.02 -24.52 -5.73
N GLY A 282 22.02 -24.90 -6.53
CA GLY A 282 21.84 -25.63 -7.79
C GLY A 282 21.89 -24.71 -9.01
N ASP A 283 21.13 -23.61 -8.99
CA ASP A 283 21.11 -22.58 -10.03
C ASP A 283 20.52 -21.25 -9.51
N ASP A 284 20.49 -20.25 -10.40
CA ASP A 284 19.97 -18.91 -10.09
C ASP A 284 18.45 -18.91 -9.84
N GLU A 285 17.70 -19.86 -10.42
CA GLU A 285 16.25 -19.98 -10.22
C GLU A 285 15.96 -20.42 -8.79
N LYS A 286 16.69 -21.42 -8.28
CA LYS A 286 16.60 -21.85 -6.88
C LYS A 286 17.05 -20.80 -5.88
N LEU A 287 18.07 -20.00 -6.19
CA LEU A 287 18.40 -18.85 -5.35
C LEU A 287 17.25 -17.83 -5.36
N SER A 288 16.66 -17.55 -6.52
CA SER A 288 15.54 -16.63 -6.65
C SER A 288 14.30 -17.10 -5.87
N GLU A 289 13.99 -18.40 -5.88
CA GLU A 289 12.90 -18.99 -5.08
C GLU A 289 13.07 -18.74 -3.57
N VAL A 290 14.30 -18.64 -3.08
CA VAL A 290 14.60 -18.33 -1.67
C VAL A 290 14.58 -16.83 -1.41
N LEU A 291 15.11 -16.01 -2.33
CA LEU A 291 15.21 -14.56 -2.15
C LEU A 291 13.88 -13.83 -2.34
N GLN A 292 13.04 -14.28 -3.27
CA GLN A 292 11.78 -13.60 -3.59
C GLN A 292 10.81 -13.50 -2.40
N PRO A 293 10.56 -14.56 -1.62
CA PRO A 293 9.72 -14.45 -0.42
C PRO A 293 10.29 -13.47 0.61
N LEU A 294 11.61 -13.46 0.83
CA LEU A 294 12.27 -12.53 1.75
C LEU A 294 12.13 -11.08 1.27
N ALA A 295 12.38 -10.84 -0.02
CA ALA A 295 12.22 -9.52 -0.62
C ALA A 295 10.76 -9.04 -0.54
N ALA A 296 9.78 -9.91 -0.78
CA ALA A 296 8.36 -9.57 -0.68
C ALA A 296 7.93 -9.26 0.76
N ARG A 297 8.45 -9.97 1.76
CA ARG A 297 8.19 -9.69 3.19
C ARG A 297 8.79 -8.35 3.65
N ILE A 298 9.85 -7.89 2.98
CA ILE A 298 10.51 -6.60 3.28
C ILE A 298 9.90 -5.43 2.50
N LEU A 299 9.74 -5.60 1.18
CA LEU A 299 9.37 -4.55 0.23
C LEU A 299 7.90 -4.61 -0.21
N GLY A 300 7.14 -5.60 0.26
CA GLY A 300 5.76 -5.81 -0.15
C GLY A 300 5.60 -6.22 -1.60
N LEU A 301 4.35 -6.36 -2.01
CA LEU A 301 3.99 -6.80 -3.37
C LEU A 301 4.01 -5.69 -4.41
N TYR A 302 4.06 -4.43 -3.96
CA TYR A 302 3.88 -3.27 -4.84
C TYR A 302 5.12 -2.38 -5.00
N LEU A 303 6.18 -2.59 -4.20
CA LEU A 303 7.48 -1.92 -4.38
C LEU A 303 8.52 -2.83 -5.07
N SER A 304 8.35 -4.16 -4.98
CA SER A 304 9.33 -5.14 -5.46
C SER A 304 9.44 -5.26 -6.99
N GLU A 305 8.49 -4.69 -7.74
CA GLU A 305 8.50 -4.70 -9.22
C GLU A 305 8.52 -3.27 -9.79
N PRO A 306 9.70 -2.63 -9.92
CA PRO A 306 9.81 -1.24 -10.37
C PRO A 306 9.35 -0.99 -11.82
N LEU A 307 9.01 -2.03 -12.59
CA LEU A 307 8.52 -1.94 -13.97
C LEU A 307 6.99 -2.09 -14.10
N ASP A 308 6.31 -2.50 -13.02
CA ASP A 308 4.88 -2.80 -13.00
C ASP A 308 4.11 -1.77 -12.17
N SER A 309 4.25 -0.48 -12.53
CA SER A 309 3.45 0.58 -11.92
C SER A 309 1.97 0.39 -12.29
N HIS A 310 1.25 -0.32 -11.45
CA HIS A 310 -0.20 -0.45 -11.56
C HIS A 310 -0.81 0.86 -11.08
N ASP A 311 -1.36 1.65 -11.99
CA ASP A 311 -2.17 2.80 -11.63
C ASP A 311 -3.60 2.32 -11.36
N PHE A 312 -4.12 2.64 -10.18
CA PHE A 312 -5.48 2.32 -9.79
C PHE A 312 -6.37 3.55 -9.93
N GLN A 313 -7.55 3.33 -10.50
CA GLN A 313 -8.62 4.31 -10.51
C GLN A 313 -9.91 3.65 -10.03
N TYR A 314 -10.37 4.05 -8.85
CA TYR A 314 -11.58 3.52 -8.24
C TYR A 314 -12.61 4.63 -8.12
N THR A 315 -13.85 4.38 -8.53
CA THR A 315 -14.97 5.33 -8.37
C THR A 315 -16.13 4.63 -7.67
N LEU A 316 -16.62 5.24 -6.58
CA LEU A 316 -17.78 4.77 -5.84
C LEU A 316 -18.89 5.81 -5.92
N GLU A 317 -20.07 5.33 -6.28
CA GLU A 317 -21.33 6.04 -6.08
C GLU A 317 -22.04 5.41 -4.89
N VAL A 318 -22.50 6.24 -3.94
CA VAL A 318 -23.18 5.84 -2.71
C VAL A 318 -24.52 6.56 -2.59
N PRO A 319 -25.48 6.03 -1.81
CA PRO A 319 -26.73 6.74 -1.58
C PRO A 319 -26.49 7.95 -0.65
N GLY A 320 -27.19 9.04 -0.92
CA GLY A 320 -27.17 10.25 -0.08
C GLY A 320 -25.93 11.11 -0.27
N THR A 321 -25.57 11.85 0.78
CA THR A 321 -24.47 12.82 0.77
C THR A 321 -23.25 12.27 1.50
N ILE A 322 -22.10 12.30 0.85
CA ILE A 322 -20.80 11.92 1.42
C ILE A 322 -20.38 12.98 2.45
N VAL A 323 -20.13 12.53 3.67
CA VAL A 323 -19.73 13.39 4.79
C VAL A 323 -18.26 13.20 5.17
N LYS A 324 -17.68 12.04 4.91
CA LYS A 324 -16.27 11.73 5.15
C LYS A 324 -15.71 10.91 3.99
N THR A 325 -14.52 11.26 3.51
CA THR A 325 -13.74 10.41 2.60
C THR A 325 -12.27 10.83 2.55
N ASN A 326 -11.38 9.90 2.20
CA ASN A 326 -10.00 10.19 1.81
C ASN A 326 -9.79 10.24 0.28
N GLY A 327 -10.87 10.22 -0.51
CA GLY A 327 -10.83 10.38 -1.96
C GLY A 327 -11.19 11.78 -2.43
N THR A 328 -11.16 11.98 -3.74
CA THR A 328 -11.64 13.21 -4.39
C THR A 328 -13.14 13.12 -4.64
N LEU A 329 -13.91 14.05 -4.09
CA LEU A 329 -15.35 14.18 -4.37
C LEU A 329 -15.58 14.64 -5.81
N LEU A 330 -16.39 13.89 -6.56
CA LEU A 330 -16.86 14.27 -7.90
C LEU A 330 -18.27 14.89 -7.86
N SER A 331 -19.08 14.48 -6.88
CA SER A 331 -20.39 15.05 -6.56
C SER A 331 -20.74 14.73 -5.10
N GLU A 332 -21.93 15.10 -4.64
CA GLU A 332 -22.38 14.80 -3.27
C GLU A 332 -22.42 13.30 -2.96
N GLY A 333 -22.66 12.43 -3.95
CA GLY A 333 -22.76 10.97 -3.76
C GLY A 333 -21.70 10.18 -4.50
N ILE A 334 -20.69 10.84 -5.10
CA ILE A 334 -19.67 10.18 -5.93
C ILE A 334 -18.28 10.61 -5.48
N VAL A 335 -17.42 9.62 -5.23
CA VAL A 335 -16.01 9.79 -4.86
C VAL A 335 -15.11 8.96 -5.76
N ARG A 336 -13.90 9.47 -6.00
CA ARG A 336 -12.84 8.79 -6.75
C ARG A 336 -11.54 8.74 -5.98
N TRP A 337 -10.85 7.62 -6.06
CA TRP A 337 -9.46 7.46 -5.67
C TRP A 337 -8.62 7.17 -6.91
N THR A 338 -7.47 7.82 -6.99
CA THR A 338 -6.42 7.55 -7.97
C THR A 338 -5.14 7.39 -7.19
N PHE A 339 -4.46 6.26 -7.34
CA PHE A 339 -3.22 5.98 -6.63
C PHE A 339 -2.37 4.98 -7.43
N ALA A 340 -1.05 5.07 -7.29
CA ALA A 340 -0.12 4.07 -7.80
C ALA A 340 -0.06 2.87 -6.84
N GLY A 341 0.23 1.68 -7.35
CA GLY A 341 0.39 0.48 -6.53
C GLY A 341 1.41 0.67 -5.41
N SER A 342 2.49 1.41 -5.65
CA SER A 342 3.50 1.73 -4.64
C SER A 342 2.94 2.49 -3.42
N GLU A 343 1.81 3.18 -3.55
CA GLU A 343 1.12 3.83 -2.41
C GLU A 343 0.41 2.83 -1.48
N ALA A 344 0.23 1.57 -1.92
CA ALA A 344 -0.23 0.50 -1.07
C ALA A 344 0.89 -0.07 -0.19
N TYR A 345 2.16 0.19 -0.49
CA TYR A 345 3.25 -0.23 0.37
C TYR A 345 3.35 0.66 1.63
N PRO A 346 3.62 0.09 2.82
CA PRO A 346 3.74 -1.34 3.15
C PRO A 346 2.45 -1.97 3.69
N PHE A 347 1.42 -1.17 4.02
CA PHE A 347 0.28 -1.62 4.84
C PHE A 347 -1.06 -1.70 4.09
N GLY A 348 -1.01 -1.63 2.77
CA GLY A 348 -2.17 -1.51 1.90
C GLY A 348 -2.68 -0.08 1.74
N TYR A 349 -3.49 0.10 0.70
CA TYR A 349 -4.19 1.35 0.40
C TYR A 349 -5.68 1.21 0.72
N THR A 350 -6.16 1.97 1.70
CA THR A 350 -7.57 1.96 2.13
C THR A 350 -8.33 3.10 1.48
N MET A 351 -9.35 2.77 0.70
CA MET A 351 -10.33 3.70 0.15
C MET A 351 -11.53 3.75 1.10
N GLU A 352 -11.76 4.89 1.75
CA GLU A 352 -12.84 5.03 2.75
C GLU A 352 -13.83 6.16 2.40
N CYS A 353 -15.11 5.87 2.57
CA CYS A 353 -16.20 6.81 2.37
C CYS A 353 -17.33 6.54 3.36
N GLU A 354 -17.90 7.61 3.92
CA GLU A 354 -19.14 7.56 4.68
C GLU A 354 -20.16 8.52 4.07
N SER A 355 -21.36 8.01 3.77
CA SER A 355 -22.50 8.80 3.30
C SER A 355 -23.71 8.67 4.20
N LEU A 356 -24.54 9.71 4.20
CA LEU A 356 -25.73 9.82 5.03
C LEU A 356 -26.97 10.05 4.15
N VAL A 357 -28.05 9.33 4.44
CA VAL A 357 -29.35 9.46 3.76
C VAL A 357 -30.39 9.85 4.79
N ALA A 358 -30.95 11.05 4.67
CA ALA A 358 -32.12 11.46 5.44
C ALA A 358 -33.36 10.69 4.98
N GLN A 359 -34.17 10.21 5.92
CA GLN A 359 -35.43 9.52 5.65
C GLN A 359 -36.56 10.55 5.53
N THR A 360 -36.49 11.45 4.55
CA THR A 360 -37.38 12.62 4.40
C THR A 360 -38.87 12.29 4.49
N ASP A 361 -39.32 11.18 3.90
CA ASP A 361 -40.73 10.79 3.96
C ASP A 361 -41.14 10.35 5.37
N PHE A 362 -40.25 9.66 6.08
CA PHE A 362 -40.48 9.29 7.47
C PHE A 362 -40.41 10.50 8.40
N GLU A 363 -39.49 11.45 8.17
CA GLU A 363 -39.47 12.75 8.86
C GLU A 363 -40.81 13.47 8.72
N ARG A 364 -41.35 13.57 7.50
CA ARG A 364 -42.64 14.21 7.25
C ARG A 364 -43.78 13.49 7.97
N GLN A 365 -43.73 12.16 8.02
CA GLN A 365 -44.73 11.38 8.77
C GLN A 365 -44.64 11.62 10.28
N LEU A 366 -43.43 11.65 10.84
CA LEU A 366 -43.19 11.75 12.27
C LEU A 366 -43.32 13.20 12.80
N LEU A 367 -42.84 14.17 12.04
CA LEU A 367 -42.65 15.57 12.44
C LEU A 367 -43.57 16.54 11.70
N GLY A 368 -44.29 16.07 10.66
CA GLY A 368 -45.13 16.91 9.80
C GLY A 368 -44.35 17.77 8.79
N ARG A 369 -43.01 17.66 8.74
CA ARG A 369 -42.11 18.41 7.86
C ARG A 369 -40.77 17.70 7.73
N SER A 370 -39.97 18.08 6.74
CA SER A 370 -38.55 17.72 6.71
C SER A 370 -37.77 18.71 7.56
N VAL A 371 -36.82 18.22 8.35
CA VAL A 371 -35.94 19.04 9.18
C VAL A 371 -34.46 18.77 8.94
N LEU A 372 -34.13 17.62 8.34
CA LEU A 372 -32.76 17.27 7.96
C LEU A 372 -32.57 17.45 6.44
N ASP A 373 -32.92 18.63 5.93
CA ASP A 373 -32.89 18.98 4.51
C ASP A 373 -31.55 19.61 4.07
N THR A 374 -30.65 19.88 5.01
CA THR A 374 -29.28 20.35 4.73
C THR A 374 -28.24 19.37 5.23
N ARG A 375 -27.06 19.39 4.60
CA ARG A 375 -25.91 18.57 5.01
C ARG A 375 -25.54 18.80 6.47
N GLU A 376 -25.53 20.06 6.90
CA GLU A 376 -25.18 20.46 8.26
C GLU A 376 -26.18 19.86 9.27
N ALA A 377 -27.48 19.95 9.00
CA ALA A 377 -28.50 19.40 9.89
C ALA A 377 -28.40 17.87 10.00
N ILE A 378 -28.09 17.17 8.91
CA ILE A 378 -27.88 15.72 8.91
C ILE A 378 -26.63 15.35 9.75
N ILE A 379 -25.54 16.10 9.62
CA ILE A 379 -24.31 15.87 10.39
C ILE A 379 -24.57 16.12 11.88
N ASP A 380 -25.17 17.27 12.25
CA ASP A 380 -25.51 17.62 13.63
C ASP A 380 -26.40 16.54 14.27
N TYR A 381 -27.37 16.02 13.51
CA TYR A 381 -28.24 14.93 13.95
C TYR A 381 -27.44 13.65 14.26
N VAL A 382 -26.58 13.23 13.33
CA VAL A 382 -25.79 12.01 13.46
C VAL A 382 -24.77 12.11 14.60
N GLU A 383 -24.14 13.27 14.79
CA GLU A 383 -23.23 13.51 15.91
C GLU A 383 -23.94 13.36 17.27
N LEU A 384 -25.13 13.96 17.42
CA LEU A 384 -25.93 13.82 18.64
C LEU A 384 -26.32 12.35 18.89
N ILE A 385 -26.83 11.65 17.88
CA ILE A 385 -27.29 10.24 18.02
C ILE A 385 -26.13 9.26 18.26
N ARG A 386 -24.95 9.54 17.71
CA ARG A 386 -23.77 8.70 17.94
C ARG A 386 -23.14 8.92 19.32
N SER A 387 -23.27 10.13 19.87
CA SER A 387 -22.65 10.50 21.15
C SER A 387 -23.42 10.01 22.38
N ASP A 388 -24.71 9.70 22.25
CA ASP A 388 -25.56 9.29 23.38
C ASP A 388 -26.40 8.05 23.05
N GLU A 389 -26.14 6.94 23.76
CA GLU A 389 -26.81 5.65 23.56
C GLU A 389 -28.30 5.69 23.93
N GLU A 390 -28.67 6.48 24.94
CA GLU A 390 -30.06 6.62 25.36
C GLU A 390 -30.88 7.40 24.35
N LEU A 391 -30.31 8.47 23.79
CA LEU A 391 -30.91 9.26 22.72
C LEU A 391 -31.11 8.40 21.46
N ARG A 392 -30.13 7.55 21.14
CA ARG A 392 -30.26 6.56 20.06
C ARG A 392 -31.40 5.58 20.33
N GLY A 393 -31.50 5.07 21.57
CA GLY A 393 -32.60 4.21 21.99
C GLY A 393 -33.96 4.90 21.89
N ALA A 394 -34.06 6.16 22.32
CA ALA A 394 -35.28 6.96 22.21
C ALA A 394 -35.67 7.22 20.75
N MET A 395 -34.71 7.51 19.87
CA MET A 395 -35.00 7.66 18.44
C MET A 395 -35.44 6.34 17.79
N ALA A 396 -34.84 5.21 18.18
CA ALA A 396 -35.30 3.90 17.73
C ALA A 396 -36.75 3.63 18.18
N ALA A 397 -37.11 4.00 19.41
CA ALA A 397 -38.48 3.93 19.90
C ALA A 397 -39.42 4.87 19.12
N CYS A 398 -39.00 6.10 18.81
CA CYS A 398 -39.77 7.01 17.96
C CYS A 398 -40.07 6.41 16.58
N VAL A 399 -39.10 5.68 16.00
CA VAL A 399 -39.28 4.98 14.73
C VAL A 399 -40.29 3.84 14.85
N ALA A 400 -40.16 3.01 15.89
CA ALA A 400 -41.05 1.88 16.13
C ALA A 400 -42.49 2.32 16.42
N GLU A 401 -42.66 3.35 17.25
CA GLU A 401 -43.96 3.86 17.71
C GLU A 401 -44.57 4.90 16.76
N LYS A 402 -43.79 5.39 15.78
CA LYS A 402 -44.17 6.45 14.84
C LYS A 402 -44.67 7.72 15.54
N CYS A 403 -44.08 8.05 16.69
CA CYS A 403 -44.38 9.27 17.43
C CYS A 403 -43.13 9.84 18.10
N THR A 404 -43.16 11.11 18.47
CA THR A 404 -42.03 11.80 19.11
C THR A 404 -42.03 11.69 20.63
N ALA A 405 -43.00 10.99 21.24
CA ALA A 405 -43.15 10.88 22.69
C ALA A 405 -41.89 10.33 23.40
N PRO A 406 -41.18 9.31 22.87
CA PRO A 406 -39.94 8.83 23.49
C PRO A 406 -38.83 9.87 23.68
N LEU A 407 -38.81 10.95 22.88
CA LEU A 407 -37.86 12.07 23.05
C LEU A 407 -38.19 12.98 24.25
N TYR A 408 -39.39 12.87 24.81
CA TYR A 408 -39.82 13.62 26.00
C TYR A 408 -39.81 12.77 27.27
N GLU A 409 -40.09 11.47 27.11
CA GLU A 409 -40.08 10.46 28.18
C GLU A 409 -38.66 10.05 28.60
N GLY A 410 -37.65 10.44 27.80
CA GLY A 410 -36.23 10.35 28.18
C GLY A 410 -35.89 11.09 29.50
N PRO A 411 -34.62 11.03 29.93
CA PRO A 411 -34.01 10.86 31.28
C PRO A 411 -34.71 11.31 32.59
N LYS A 412 -35.85 12.00 32.56
CA LYS A 412 -36.58 12.49 33.75
C LYS A 412 -37.02 11.38 34.71
N ASP A 413 -37.34 10.19 34.19
CA ASP A 413 -37.80 9.06 35.01
C ASP A 413 -36.69 8.14 35.54
N ARG A 414 -35.42 8.37 35.16
CA ARG A 414 -34.31 7.46 35.48
C ARG A 414 -33.17 8.07 36.31
N GLY A 415 -33.31 9.33 36.76
CA GLY A 415 -32.33 9.98 37.65
C GLY A 415 -30.96 10.22 37.02
N LEU A 416 -30.91 10.39 35.69
CA LEU A 416 -29.67 10.43 34.91
C LEU A 416 -29.01 11.82 34.88
N PHE A 417 -27.71 11.81 34.54
CA PHE A 417 -26.78 12.94 34.52
C PHE A 417 -27.21 14.10 33.60
N SER A 418 -26.70 15.31 33.89
CA SER A 418 -27.04 16.56 33.18
C SER A 418 -26.68 16.58 31.68
N GLU A 419 -25.73 15.75 31.26
CA GLU A 419 -25.23 15.73 29.88
C GLU A 419 -26.26 15.13 28.90
N SER A 420 -26.83 13.96 29.21
CA SER A 420 -27.88 13.36 28.36
C SER A 420 -29.12 14.25 28.26
N GLN A 421 -29.52 14.93 29.34
CA GLN A 421 -30.62 15.91 29.27
C GLN A 421 -30.32 17.05 28.28
N THR A 422 -29.06 17.49 28.22
CA THR A 422 -28.61 18.51 27.26
C THR A 422 -28.68 17.99 25.83
N MET A 423 -28.28 16.74 25.58
CA MET A 423 -28.35 16.11 24.25
C MET A 423 -29.79 15.93 23.77
N PHE A 424 -30.71 15.49 24.64
CA PHE A 424 -32.13 15.40 24.30
C PHE A 424 -32.74 16.78 23.99
N ALA A 425 -32.38 17.82 24.75
CA ALA A 425 -32.83 19.19 24.46
C ALA A 425 -32.26 19.71 23.12
N ALA A 426 -30.99 19.43 22.84
CA ALA A 426 -30.36 19.77 21.56
C ALA A 426 -31.04 19.04 20.39
N MET A 427 -31.36 17.76 20.54
CA MET A 427 -32.10 16.98 19.55
C MET A 427 -33.49 17.55 19.29
N ARG A 428 -34.26 17.86 20.35
CA ARG A 428 -35.58 18.49 20.18
C ARG A 428 -35.49 19.83 19.46
N ARG A 429 -34.48 20.65 19.77
CA ARG A 429 -34.23 21.92 19.07
C ARG A 429 -33.89 21.70 17.60
N LEU A 430 -33.00 20.76 17.29
CA LEU A 430 -32.62 20.40 15.92
C LEU A 430 -33.84 19.95 15.11
N LEU A 431 -34.67 19.10 15.69
CA LEU A 431 -35.93 18.62 15.09
C LEU A 431 -37.08 19.65 15.15
N LYS A 432 -36.82 20.84 15.72
CA LYS A 432 -37.75 21.96 15.89
C LYS A 432 -39.03 21.58 16.67
N LEU A 433 -38.90 20.63 17.59
CA LEU A 433 -39.98 20.17 18.47
C LEU A 433 -40.27 21.19 19.59
N PRO A 434 -41.51 21.25 20.11
CA PRO A 434 -41.83 22.04 21.30
C PRO A 434 -40.92 21.69 22.49
N GLU A 435 -40.56 22.69 23.32
CA GLU A 435 -39.74 22.48 24.53
C GLU A 435 -40.52 21.87 25.70
#